data_AF-X1ABF1-F1
#
_entry.id   AF-X1ABF1-F1
#
_cell.length_a   1.000
_cell.length_b   1.000
_cell.length_c   1.000
_cell.angle_alpha   90.00
_cell.angle_beta   90.00
_cell.angle_gamma   90.00
#
_symmetry.space_group_name_H-M   'P 1'
#
loop_
_entity.id
_entity.type
_entity.pdbx_description
1 polymer ?
#
loop_
_entity_poly.entity_id
_entity_poly.type
_entity_poly.pdbx_seq_one_letter_code
_entity_poly.pdbx_strand_id
1 'polypeptide(L)'
;DDLKTILHAAIGGWIPVDPPGYCGKIDFDVLNTAQGIWQKEVWSGDSVEEFGLALVYSNFNASKGAFSIADAGNSTWDKSVYHFSPSDSGLLNRNFSQVTNDGNVYYYLCEEFKIGMIYTKAVLIKMTANRELYLHPLQPFLIHPHQIY
;
A
#
# COMPACT_ATOMS: atom_id res chain seq x y z
N ASP A 1 10.45 21.53 16.17
CA ASP A 1 9.18 21.15 15.53
C ASP A 1 8.17 21.04 16.66
N ASP A 2 7.26 22.02 16.74
CA ASP A 2 6.36 22.18 17.88
C ASP A 2 5.45 20.96 18.07
N LEU A 3 5.13 20.25 16.97
CA LEU A 3 4.31 19.03 17.01
C LEU A 3 5.00 17.90 17.77
N LYS A 4 6.32 17.76 17.58
CA LYS A 4 7.14 16.74 18.24
C LYS A 4 7.21 16.96 19.75
N THR A 5 7.43 18.22 20.16
CA THR A 5 7.45 18.59 21.58
C THR A 5 6.10 18.34 22.23
N ILE A 6 4.98 18.66 21.55
CA ILE A 6 3.62 18.37 22.03
C ILE A 6 3.39 16.85 22.16
N LEU A 7 3.78 16.07 21.15
CA LEU A 7 3.62 14.61 21.18
C LEU A 7 4.41 13.98 22.33
N HIS A 8 5.66 14.37 22.52
CA HIS A 8 6.51 13.87 23.61
C HIS A 8 5.95 14.22 24.98
N ALA A 9 5.36 15.41 25.15
CA ALA A 9 4.69 15.79 26.40
C ALA A 9 3.42 14.97 26.65
N ALA A 10 2.67 14.61 25.60
CA ALA A 10 1.41 13.86 25.70
C ALA A 10 1.60 12.37 26.02
N ILE A 11 2.69 11.75 25.55
CA ILE A 11 2.93 10.28 25.70
C ILE A 11 3.60 9.88 27.03
N GLY A 12 3.67 10.79 28.01
CA GLY A 12 3.91 10.44 29.41
C GLY A 12 5.26 9.76 29.72
N GLY A 13 6.32 10.09 28.98
CA GLY A 13 7.68 9.58 29.23
C GLY A 13 8.10 8.36 28.39
N TRP A 14 7.25 7.90 27.46
CA TRP A 14 7.73 7.04 26.38
C TRP A 14 8.69 7.84 25.48
N ILE A 15 9.86 7.26 25.19
CA ILE A 15 10.83 7.82 24.25
C ILE A 15 10.61 7.10 22.90
N PRO A 16 9.78 7.64 21.99
CA PRO A 16 9.64 7.07 20.67
C PRO A 16 10.99 7.12 19.94
N VAL A 17 11.29 6.08 19.17
CA VAL A 17 12.41 6.13 18.23
C VAL A 17 11.96 6.98 17.06
N ASP A 18 12.54 8.17 16.93
CA ASP A 18 12.30 9.03 15.77
C ASP A 18 13.17 8.55 14.60
N PRO A 19 12.59 7.99 13.51
CA PRO A 19 13.38 7.72 12.33
C PRO A 19 13.88 9.05 11.72
N PRO A 20 15.13 9.10 11.24
CA PRO A 20 15.67 10.31 10.60
C PRO A 20 14.78 10.76 9.43
N GLY A 21 14.39 12.04 9.41
CA GLY A 21 13.60 12.64 8.31
C GLY A 21 12.08 12.53 8.44
N TYR A 22 11.54 12.07 9.57
CA TYR A 22 10.09 11.91 9.79
C TYR A 22 9.41 13.17 10.34
N CYS A 23 9.55 14.29 9.62
CA CYS A 23 8.82 15.52 9.89
C CYS A 23 8.30 16.11 8.57
N GLY A 24 6.99 16.35 8.45
CA GLY A 24 6.42 16.89 7.23
C GLY A 24 4.91 16.71 7.06
N LYS A 25 4.40 17.32 5.99
CA LYS A 25 3.03 17.16 5.50
C LYS A 25 2.87 15.76 4.90
N ILE A 26 1.85 15.03 5.31
CA ILE A 26 1.55 13.71 4.74
C ILE A 26 0.47 13.89 3.67
N ASP A 27 0.90 14.15 2.45
CA ASP A 27 0.04 14.06 1.26
C ASP A 27 0.16 12.63 0.71
N PHE A 28 -0.85 11.78 0.97
CA PHE A 28 -0.83 10.40 0.48
C PHE A 28 -1.21 10.31 -1.01
N ASP A 29 -2.02 11.23 -1.51
CA ASP A 29 -2.48 11.21 -2.90
C ASP A 29 -1.50 11.92 -3.83
N VAL A 30 -1.07 11.24 -4.89
CA VAL A 30 -0.32 11.87 -5.99
C VAL A 30 -1.18 11.83 -7.24
N LEU A 31 -1.56 13.02 -7.73
CA LEU A 31 -2.50 13.19 -8.83
C LEU A 31 -2.07 12.39 -10.07
N ASN A 32 -3.03 11.68 -10.67
CA ASN A 32 -2.87 10.84 -11.87
C ASN A 32 -1.92 9.63 -11.67
N THR A 33 -1.73 9.19 -10.44
CA THR A 33 -0.94 7.99 -10.11
C THR A 33 -1.77 6.99 -9.30
N ALA A 34 -1.24 5.79 -9.08
CA ALA A 34 -1.87 4.80 -8.22
C ALA A 34 -1.80 5.18 -6.72
N GLN A 35 -0.94 6.12 -6.30
CA GLN A 35 -0.76 6.44 -4.90
C GLN A 35 -1.97 7.22 -4.36
N GLY A 36 -2.65 6.64 -3.37
CA GLY A 36 -3.79 7.27 -2.71
C GLY A 36 -4.82 6.30 -2.13
N ILE A 37 -5.98 6.87 -1.78
CA ILE A 37 -7.14 6.13 -1.27
C ILE A 37 -8.16 5.90 -2.40
N TRP A 38 -8.56 4.64 -2.56
CA TRP A 38 -9.43 4.13 -3.60
C TRP A 38 -10.71 3.56 -2.99
N GLN A 39 -11.81 3.67 -3.74
CA GLN A 39 -13.11 3.15 -3.36
C GLN A 39 -13.71 2.35 -4.51
N LYS A 40 -14.43 1.28 -4.18
CA LYS A 40 -15.15 0.45 -5.15
C LYS A 40 -16.39 1.19 -5.67
N GLU A 41 -16.67 1.11 -6.97
CA GLU A 41 -17.75 1.84 -7.66
C GLU A 41 -19.17 1.48 -7.17
N VAL A 42 -19.41 0.24 -6.72
CA VAL A 42 -20.74 -0.22 -6.29
C VAL A 42 -20.82 -0.33 -4.78
N TRP A 43 -21.58 0.60 -4.18
CA TRP A 43 -21.88 0.68 -2.75
C TRP A 43 -23.15 -0.12 -2.41
N SER A 44 -23.09 -1.02 -1.43
CA SER A 44 -24.28 -1.77 -0.96
C SER A 44 -24.31 -2.06 0.55
N GLY A 45 -23.49 -1.38 1.36
CA GLY A 45 -23.35 -1.67 2.80
C GLY A 45 -23.36 -0.44 3.71
N ASP A 46 -23.21 -0.66 5.02
CA ASP A 46 -23.52 0.30 6.09
C ASP A 46 -22.30 1.12 6.62
N SER A 47 -21.06 0.88 6.15
CA SER A 47 -19.86 1.60 6.65
C SER A 47 -18.82 1.95 5.58
N VAL A 48 -18.29 3.18 5.61
CA VAL A 48 -17.37 3.74 4.60
C VAL A 48 -15.92 3.24 4.74
N GLU A 49 -15.57 2.79 5.93
CA GLU A 49 -14.22 2.29 6.27
C GLU A 49 -13.97 0.90 5.69
N GLU A 50 -15.03 0.14 5.44
CA GLU A 50 -14.95 -1.23 4.94
C GLU A 50 -14.68 -1.31 3.45
N PHE A 51 -14.94 -0.30 2.62
CA PHE A 51 -14.74 -0.39 1.15
C PHE A 51 -13.49 0.35 0.65
N GLY A 52 -12.59 0.71 1.55
CA GLY A 52 -11.35 1.42 1.24
C GLY A 52 -10.23 0.49 0.78
N LEU A 53 -9.52 0.90 -0.27
CA LEU A 53 -8.19 0.42 -0.61
C LEU A 53 -7.23 1.60 -0.45
N ALA A 54 -6.17 1.46 0.33
CA ALA A 54 -5.10 2.45 0.35
C ALA A 54 -3.84 1.88 -0.31
N LEU A 55 -3.30 2.62 -1.28
CA LEU A 55 -2.01 2.38 -1.92
C LEU A 55 -1.06 3.50 -1.49
N VAL A 56 -0.37 3.29 -0.37
CA VAL A 56 0.36 4.35 0.34
C VAL A 56 1.69 3.83 0.89
N TYR A 57 2.46 4.68 1.56
CA TYR A 57 3.59 4.22 2.37
C TYR A 57 3.12 3.73 3.75
N SER A 58 3.83 2.76 4.31
CA SER A 58 3.56 2.28 5.67
C SER A 58 3.87 3.38 6.70
N ASN A 59 2.91 3.63 7.58
CA ASN A 59 3.10 4.52 8.74
C ASN A 59 4.01 3.90 9.81
N PHE A 60 4.20 2.58 9.80
CA PHE A 60 5.13 1.89 10.71
C PHE A 60 6.57 1.87 10.18
N ASN A 61 6.75 1.77 8.85
CA ASN A 61 8.05 1.82 8.20
C ASN A 61 7.95 2.50 6.83
N ALA A 62 8.27 3.79 6.75
CA ALA A 62 8.13 4.56 5.51
C ALA A 62 9.05 4.13 4.36
N SER A 63 10.01 3.23 4.59
CA SER A 63 10.75 2.61 3.47
C SER A 63 9.93 1.55 2.72
N LYS A 64 8.76 1.17 3.23
CA LYS A 64 7.87 0.16 2.65
C LYS A 64 6.62 0.80 2.06
N GLY A 65 6.24 0.36 0.87
CA GLY A 65 4.90 0.59 0.35
C GLY A 65 3.90 -0.36 1.00
N ALA A 66 2.64 0.04 1.06
CA ALA A 66 1.57 -0.65 1.75
C ALA A 66 0.32 -0.72 0.86
N PHE A 67 -0.19 -1.95 0.69
CA PHE A 67 -1.56 -2.21 0.29
C PHE A 67 -2.37 -2.40 1.56
N SER A 68 -3.26 -1.46 1.89
CA SER A 68 -4.25 -1.63 2.95
C SER A 68 -5.58 -1.98 2.31
N ILE A 69 -6.02 -3.22 2.46
CA ILE A 69 -7.19 -3.76 1.75
C ILE A 69 -8.26 -4.10 2.77
N ALA A 70 -9.41 -3.44 2.66
CA ALA A 70 -10.66 -3.85 3.30
C ALA A 70 -11.56 -4.59 2.28
N ASP A 71 -12.89 -4.52 2.38
CA ASP A 71 -13.88 -5.04 1.40
C ASP A 71 -13.87 -4.32 0.03
N ALA A 72 -12.92 -3.42 -0.21
CA ALA A 72 -12.60 -2.91 -1.56
C ALA A 72 -12.14 -4.05 -2.48
N GLY A 73 -11.34 -4.98 -1.94
CA GLY A 73 -11.10 -6.26 -2.56
C GLY A 73 -12.42 -7.01 -2.57
N ASN A 74 -12.83 -7.58 -3.70
CA ASN A 74 -14.07 -8.36 -3.75
C ASN A 74 -14.11 -9.43 -2.62
N SER A 75 -15.26 -10.01 -2.33
CA SER A 75 -15.49 -10.93 -1.20
C SER A 75 -14.57 -12.17 -1.10
N THR A 76 -13.65 -12.40 -2.04
CA THR A 76 -12.60 -13.44 -1.96
C THR A 76 -11.24 -12.93 -1.44
N TRP A 77 -11.13 -11.64 -1.13
CA TRP A 77 -9.93 -11.04 -0.56
C TRP A 77 -9.98 -11.13 0.96
N ASP A 78 -8.83 -11.31 1.60
CA ASP A 78 -8.67 -11.10 3.02
C ASP A 78 -8.50 -9.61 3.32
N LYS A 79 -9.08 -9.19 4.46
CA LYS A 79 -8.91 -7.86 5.02
C LYS A 79 -7.54 -7.79 5.70
N SER A 80 -6.52 -7.31 5.02
CA SER A 80 -5.16 -7.27 5.55
C SER A 80 -4.33 -6.12 4.99
N VAL A 81 -3.17 -5.91 5.61
CA VAL A 81 -2.16 -4.96 5.18
C VAL A 81 -0.95 -5.73 4.67
N TYR A 82 -0.55 -5.45 3.44
CA TYR A 82 0.62 -6.05 2.81
C TYR A 82 1.67 -5.00 2.53
N HIS A 83 2.92 -5.32 2.89
CA HIS A 83 4.06 -4.45 2.64
C HIS A 83 4.91 -4.97 1.49
N PHE A 84 5.58 -4.06 0.80
CA PHE A 84 6.60 -4.38 -0.21
C PHE A 84 7.74 -3.36 -0.15
N SER A 85 8.88 -3.71 -0.73
CA SER A 85 10.01 -2.78 -0.90
C SER A 85 9.87 -2.05 -2.25
N PRO A 86 9.60 -0.74 -2.28
CA PRO A 86 9.40 0.00 -3.52
C PRO A 86 10.66 0.06 -4.40
N SER A 87 10.45 0.11 -5.71
CA SER A 87 11.46 0.31 -6.74
C SER A 87 11.15 1.55 -7.58
N ASP A 88 12.19 2.32 -7.88
CA ASP A 88 12.12 3.50 -8.75
C ASP A 88 12.29 3.17 -10.25
N SER A 89 12.34 1.87 -10.61
CA SER A 89 12.48 1.39 -11.99
C SER A 89 11.73 0.08 -12.25
N GLY A 90 11.42 -0.21 -13.52
CA GLY A 90 10.79 -1.46 -13.94
C GLY A 90 9.32 -1.60 -13.54
N LEU A 91 8.78 -2.82 -13.68
CA LEU A 91 7.37 -3.14 -13.42
C LEU A 91 7.15 -3.88 -12.08
N LEU A 92 8.22 -4.36 -11.46
CA LEU A 92 8.18 -5.09 -10.19
C LEU A 92 8.31 -4.11 -9.02
N ASN A 93 7.38 -4.18 -8.06
CA ASN A 93 7.33 -3.38 -6.84
C ASN A 93 7.46 -1.87 -7.12
N ARG A 94 6.95 -1.39 -8.27
CA ARG A 94 7.06 0.01 -8.68
C ARG A 94 6.49 0.93 -7.60
N ASN A 95 7.16 2.03 -7.32
CA ASN A 95 6.62 3.07 -6.46
C ASN A 95 5.25 3.55 -6.98
N PHE A 96 4.21 3.56 -6.13
CA PHE A 96 2.85 3.92 -6.53
C PHE A 96 2.76 5.33 -7.12
N SER A 97 3.59 6.27 -6.66
CA SER A 97 3.65 7.63 -7.20
C SER A 97 4.19 7.69 -8.63
N GLN A 98 4.66 6.57 -9.17
CA GLN A 98 5.18 6.42 -10.53
C GLN A 98 4.33 5.48 -11.39
N VAL A 99 3.30 4.86 -10.82
CA VAL A 99 2.33 4.04 -11.56
C VAL A 99 1.27 4.97 -12.12
N THR A 100 1.21 5.11 -13.43
CA THR A 100 0.28 6.00 -14.13
C THR A 100 -0.55 5.21 -15.14
N ASN A 101 -1.51 5.85 -15.81
CA ASN A 101 -2.24 5.25 -16.92
C ASN A 101 -1.37 5.20 -18.19
N ASP A 102 -0.34 4.36 -18.16
CA ASP A 102 0.65 4.18 -19.22
C ASP A 102 0.44 2.89 -20.02
N GLY A 103 -0.63 2.15 -19.71
CA GLY A 103 -0.98 0.88 -20.34
C GLY A 103 -0.29 -0.35 -19.74
N ASN A 104 0.70 -0.17 -18.84
CA ASN A 104 1.44 -1.28 -18.22
C ASN A 104 0.64 -1.99 -17.14
N VAL A 105 1.06 -3.22 -16.83
CA VAL A 105 0.64 -3.98 -15.66
C VAL A 105 1.83 -4.09 -14.72
N TYR A 106 1.63 -3.72 -13.47
CA TYR A 106 2.65 -3.70 -12.43
C TYR A 106 2.44 -4.88 -11.48
N TYR A 107 3.54 -5.48 -11.04
CA TYR A 107 3.57 -6.68 -10.21
C TYR A 107 4.13 -6.34 -8.84
N TYR A 108 3.47 -6.75 -7.78
CA TYR A 108 3.91 -6.51 -6.42
C TYR A 108 4.07 -7.82 -5.69
N LEU A 109 5.26 -8.07 -5.16
CA LEU A 109 5.54 -9.19 -4.27
C LEU A 109 5.53 -8.66 -2.84
N CYS A 110 4.56 -9.13 -2.06
CA CYS A 110 4.26 -8.55 -0.77
C CYS A 110 4.42 -9.54 0.39
N GLU A 111 4.69 -8.97 1.55
CA GLU A 111 4.79 -9.63 2.84
C GLU A 111 3.61 -9.15 3.71
N GLU A 112 2.85 -10.07 4.28
CA GLU A 112 1.75 -9.71 5.18
C GLU A 112 2.28 -9.05 6.48
N PHE A 113 1.65 -7.95 6.90
CA PHE A 113 2.06 -7.18 8.07
C PHE A 113 2.10 -7.98 9.38
N LYS A 114 1.21 -8.98 9.54
CA LYS A 114 1.06 -9.74 10.79
C LYS A 114 1.99 -10.95 10.92
N ILE A 115 2.53 -11.48 9.82
CA ILE A 115 3.35 -12.70 9.83
C ILE A 115 4.64 -12.40 9.09
N GLY A 116 5.63 -11.90 9.83
CA GLY A 116 6.97 -11.75 9.31
C GLY A 116 7.51 -13.11 8.83
N MET A 117 8.10 -13.10 7.63
CA MET A 117 9.05 -14.08 7.08
C MET A 117 8.66 -14.91 5.85
N ILE A 118 7.48 -14.75 5.23
CA ILE A 118 7.21 -15.38 3.91
C ILE A 118 6.50 -14.40 2.98
N TYR A 119 6.98 -14.24 1.74
CA TYR A 119 6.23 -13.56 0.67
C TYR A 119 4.90 -14.29 0.50
N THR A 120 3.83 -13.63 0.88
CA THR A 120 2.54 -14.28 1.13
C THR A 120 1.53 -13.93 0.05
N LYS A 121 1.77 -12.87 -0.74
CA LYS A 121 0.91 -12.49 -1.87
C LYS A 121 1.66 -11.85 -3.03
N ALA A 122 1.13 -12.09 -4.22
CA ALA A 122 1.42 -11.27 -5.40
C ALA A 122 0.18 -10.45 -5.77
N VAL A 123 0.35 -9.18 -6.09
CA VAL A 123 -0.72 -8.26 -6.51
C VAL A 123 -0.37 -7.66 -7.85
N LEU A 124 -1.31 -7.70 -8.79
CA LEU A 124 -1.23 -7.02 -10.08
C LEU A 124 -2.05 -5.75 -10.01
N ILE A 125 -1.51 -4.63 -10.47
CA ILE A 125 -2.30 -3.40 -10.63
C ILE A 125 -2.09 -2.78 -12.01
N LYS A 126 -3.10 -2.05 -12.45
CA LYS A 126 -3.07 -1.23 -13.66
C LYS A 126 -4.00 -0.04 -13.50
N MET A 127 -3.49 1.16 -13.70
CA MET A 127 -4.34 2.32 -13.91
C MET A 127 -4.98 2.22 -15.30
N THR A 128 -6.30 2.25 -15.36
CA THR A 128 -7.09 2.20 -16.61
C THR A 128 -7.56 3.59 -17.03
N ALA A 129 -7.63 4.52 -16.08
CA ALA A 129 -7.83 5.95 -16.26
C ALA A 129 -7.14 6.72 -15.13
N ASN A 130 -7.14 8.06 -15.16
CA ASN A 130 -6.53 8.89 -14.12
C ASN A 130 -7.16 8.73 -12.72
N ARG A 131 -8.34 8.11 -12.64
CA ARG A 131 -9.10 7.85 -11.41
C ARG A 131 -9.70 6.45 -11.38
N GLU A 132 -9.16 5.54 -12.19
CA GLU A 132 -9.65 4.17 -12.26
C GLU A 132 -8.45 3.22 -12.18
N LEU A 133 -8.54 2.29 -11.22
CA LEU A 133 -7.51 1.32 -10.91
C LEU A 133 -8.11 -0.07 -11.03
N TYR A 134 -7.49 -0.90 -11.85
CA TYR A 134 -7.69 -2.34 -11.84
C TYR A 134 -6.66 -2.99 -10.89
N LEU A 135 -7.13 -3.90 -10.06
CA LEU A 135 -6.34 -4.56 -9.03
C LEU A 135 -6.75 -6.04 -8.99
N HIS A 136 -5.77 -6.93 -9.12
CA HIS A 136 -5.97 -8.37 -9.20
C HIS A 136 -4.96 -9.10 -8.29
N PRO A 137 -5.40 -9.82 -7.25
CA PRO A 137 -4.50 -10.55 -6.38
C PRO A 137 -4.25 -11.93 -7.00
N LEU A 138 -3.05 -12.43 -6.86
CA LEU A 138 -2.75 -13.81 -7.16
C LEU A 138 -2.70 -14.56 -5.83
N GLN A 139 -3.48 -15.65 -5.73
CA GLN A 139 -3.37 -16.61 -4.63
C GLN A 139 -1.90 -17.07 -4.53
N PRO A 140 -1.38 -17.34 -3.32
CA PRO A 140 -0.03 -17.84 -3.16
C PRO A 140 0.10 -19.22 -3.81
N PHE A 141 0.51 -19.24 -5.08
CA PHE A 141 1.38 -20.33 -5.52
C PHE A 141 2.72 -20.06 -4.83
N LEU A 142 3.34 -21.09 -4.27
CA LEU A 142 4.74 -21.04 -3.82
C LEU A 142 5.61 -20.57 -5.00
N ILE A 143 5.81 -19.25 -5.13
CA ILE A 143 6.66 -18.68 -6.17
C ILE A 143 8.09 -18.99 -5.74
N HIS A 144 8.60 -20.11 -6.25
CA HIS A 144 10.04 -20.37 -6.15
C HIS A 144 10.73 -19.32 -7.02
N PRO A 145 11.72 -18.58 -6.50
CA PRO A 145 12.32 -17.42 -7.19
C PRO A 145 13.11 -17.77 -8.47
N HIS A 146 13.01 -19.00 -8.98
CA HIS A 146 13.74 -19.48 -10.16
C HIS A 146 12.85 -19.79 -11.38
N GLN A 147 11.58 -19.39 -11.39
CA GLN A 147 10.71 -19.58 -12.56
C GLN A 147 10.07 -18.27 -13.04
N ILE A 148 10.91 -17.31 -13.40
CA ILE A 148 10.52 -16.24 -14.33
C ILE A 148 11.61 -16.25 -15.41
N TYR A 149 11.22 -16.66 -16.62
CA TYR A 149 12.08 -16.73 -17.81
C TYR A 149 12.48 -15.35 -18.30
#